data_AF-A0A4Q5RVZ1-F1
#
_entry.id   AF-A0A4Q5RVZ1-F1
#
_cell.length_a   1.000
_cell.length_b   1.000
_cell.length_c   1.000
_cell.angle_alpha   90.00
_cell.angle_beta   90.00
_cell.angle_gamma   90.00
#
_symmetry.space_group_name_H-M   'P 1'
#
loop_
_entity.id
_entity.type
_entity.pdbx_description
1 polymer ?
#
loop_
_entity_poly.entity_id
_entity_poly.type
_entity_poly.pdbx_seq_one_letter_code
_entity_poly.pdbx_strand_id
1 'polypeptide(L)'
;MNSVERAVTETKTWITNVVVGCNFCPFAARELKLDTIHYQVEASSKPEIILQAFINECKRLDENENIETSLLILTESYKDFEDYLDLVDLAEQLIEEEDYEGIYQLASFHPDYRFAGAAPDDPANFTNRSVYPMLHLLREESIER
;
A
#
# COMPACT_ATOMS: atom_id res chain seq x y z
N MET A 1 3.71 -13.11 -19.32
CA MET A 1 3.57 -12.19 -18.18
C MET A 1 4.47 -12.70 -17.08
N ASN A 2 5.48 -11.93 -16.68
CA ASN A 2 6.31 -12.29 -15.54
C ASN A 2 5.53 -12.07 -14.23
N SER A 3 6.07 -12.52 -13.08
CA SER A 3 5.38 -12.41 -11.78
C SER A 3 5.08 -10.96 -11.38
N VAL A 4 5.97 -10.03 -11.73
CA VAL A 4 5.82 -8.59 -11.46
C VAL A 4 4.64 -8.00 -12.22
N GLU A 5 4.61 -8.16 -13.55
CA GLU A 5 3.51 -7.68 -14.41
C GLU A 5 2.15 -8.24 -13.95
N ARG A 6 2.16 -9.51 -13.51
CA ARG A 6 0.96 -10.17 -12.97
C ARG A 6 0.47 -9.48 -11.70
N ALA A 7 1.34 -9.30 -10.71
CA ALA A 7 0.97 -8.68 -9.44
C ALA A 7 0.44 -7.25 -9.62
N VAL A 8 1.07 -6.46 -10.50
CA VAL A 8 0.59 -5.11 -10.86
C VAL A 8 -0.79 -5.17 -11.53
N THR A 9 -0.98 -6.08 -12.47
CA THR A 9 -2.27 -6.22 -13.18
C THR A 9 -3.40 -6.65 -12.24
N GLU A 10 -3.14 -7.61 -11.36
CA GLU A 10 -4.10 -8.08 -10.36
C GLU A 10 -4.43 -6.96 -9.35
N THR A 11 -3.43 -6.19 -8.91
CA THR A 11 -3.62 -5.04 -8.01
C THR A 11 -4.43 -3.92 -8.68
N LYS A 12 -4.11 -3.54 -9.94
CA LYS A 12 -4.91 -2.57 -10.71
C LYS A 12 -6.37 -3.02 -10.88
N THR A 13 -6.57 -4.31 -11.15
CA THR A 13 -7.91 -4.90 -11.27
C THR A 13 -8.68 -4.84 -9.96
N TRP A 14 -8.02 -5.14 -8.84
CA TRP A 14 -8.61 -5.03 -7.50
C TRP A 14 -8.97 -3.59 -7.16
N ILE A 15 -8.09 -2.61 -7.40
CA ILE A 15 -8.41 -1.18 -7.19
C ILE A 15 -9.64 -0.79 -8.00
N THR A 16 -9.69 -1.18 -9.28
CA THR A 16 -10.80 -0.82 -10.18
C THR A 16 -12.13 -1.44 -9.73
N ASN A 17 -12.14 -2.74 -9.44
CA ASN A 17 -13.38 -3.48 -9.22
C ASN A 17 -13.87 -3.43 -7.77
N VAL A 18 -12.95 -3.34 -6.81
CA VAL A 18 -13.28 -3.39 -5.37
C VAL A 18 -13.21 -2.00 -4.79
N VAL A 19 -12.03 -1.35 -4.81
CA VAL A 19 -11.86 -0.05 -4.14
C VAL A 19 -12.73 1.03 -4.78
N VAL A 20 -12.67 1.17 -6.11
CA VAL A 20 -13.48 2.13 -6.87
C VAL A 20 -14.89 1.59 -7.07
N GLY A 21 -15.05 0.33 -7.47
CA GLY A 21 -16.35 -0.29 -7.73
C GLY A 21 -17.29 -0.32 -6.52
N CYS A 22 -16.75 -0.45 -5.30
CA CYS A 22 -17.52 -0.40 -4.04
C CYS A 22 -17.52 0.99 -3.37
N ASN A 23 -16.97 2.02 -4.01
CA ASN A 23 -16.84 3.38 -3.47
C ASN A 23 -16.15 3.45 -2.10
N PHE A 24 -15.13 2.62 -1.87
CA PHE A 24 -14.38 2.64 -0.61
C PHE A 24 -13.47 3.86 -0.49
N CYS A 25 -12.94 4.34 -1.61
CA CYS A 25 -12.02 5.47 -1.61
C CYS A 25 -12.21 6.35 -2.86
N PRO A 26 -12.75 7.58 -2.72
CA PRO A 26 -12.89 8.49 -3.86
C PRO A 26 -11.53 8.97 -4.40
N PHE A 27 -10.51 9.05 -3.54
CA PHE A 27 -9.13 9.35 -3.93
C PHE A 27 -8.59 8.33 -4.94
N ALA A 28 -8.77 7.03 -4.68
CA ALA A 28 -8.29 5.98 -5.57
C ALA A 28 -8.87 6.09 -7.00
N ALA A 29 -10.14 6.51 -7.14
CA ALA A 29 -10.77 6.68 -8.45
C ALA A 29 -10.15 7.84 -9.24
N ARG A 30 -9.80 8.94 -8.56
CA ARG A 30 -9.12 10.10 -9.15
C ARG A 30 -7.74 9.70 -9.66
N GLU A 31 -6.91 9.12 -8.79
CA GLU A 31 -5.53 8.78 -9.12
C GLU A 31 -5.42 7.68 -10.18
N LEU A 32 -6.32 6.68 -10.14
CA LEU A 32 -6.38 5.66 -11.17
C LEU A 32 -6.68 6.25 -12.56
N LYS A 33 -7.55 7.27 -12.63
CA LYS A 33 -7.89 7.96 -13.88
C LYS A 33 -6.75 8.84 -14.39
N LEU A 34 -6.01 9.46 -13.47
CA LEU A 34 -4.87 10.32 -13.79
C LEU A 34 -3.57 9.54 -14.07
N ASP A 35 -3.56 8.23 -13.81
CA ASP A 35 -2.38 7.35 -13.93
C ASP A 35 -1.21 7.82 -13.06
N THR A 36 -1.53 8.27 -11.85
CA THR A 36 -0.61 8.85 -10.85
C THR A 36 -0.29 7.87 -9.71
N ILE A 37 -0.69 6.60 -9.85
CA ILE A 37 -0.37 5.52 -8.90
C ILE A 37 0.86 4.76 -9.40
N HIS A 38 1.92 4.76 -8.59
CA HIS A 38 3.08 3.91 -8.82
C HIS A 38 2.88 2.52 -8.18
N TYR A 39 3.40 1.48 -8.83
CA TYR A 39 3.33 0.10 -8.36
C TYR A 39 4.73 -0.49 -8.34
N GLN A 40 5.26 -0.72 -7.16
CA GLN A 40 6.53 -1.38 -6.93
C GLN A 40 6.27 -2.81 -6.42
N VAL A 41 6.88 -3.82 -7.03
CA VAL A 41 6.75 -5.22 -6.59
C VAL A 41 8.03 -5.65 -5.91
N GLU A 42 7.91 -6.26 -4.73
CA GLU A 42 9.02 -6.83 -3.97
C GLU A 42 8.75 -8.32 -3.67
N ALA A 43 9.73 -9.15 -3.98
CA ALA A 43 9.67 -10.61 -3.81
C ALA A 43 10.60 -11.09 -2.67
N SER A 44 11.38 -10.21 -2.07
CA SER A 44 12.17 -10.48 -0.88
C SER A 44 11.28 -10.82 0.31
N SER A 45 11.79 -11.67 1.19
CA SER A 45 11.23 -11.93 2.52
C SER A 45 12.02 -11.27 3.65
N LYS A 46 13.08 -10.53 3.30
CA LYS A 46 13.95 -9.87 4.28
C LYS A 46 13.40 -8.49 4.64
N PRO A 47 13.09 -8.22 5.92
CA PRO A 47 12.57 -6.93 6.36
C PRO A 47 13.46 -5.76 5.89
N GLU A 48 14.78 -5.90 6.00
CA GLU A 48 15.72 -4.84 5.64
C GLU A 48 15.66 -4.46 4.15
N ILE A 49 15.37 -5.42 3.26
CA ILE A 49 15.23 -5.15 1.82
C ILE A 49 13.91 -4.46 1.55
N ILE A 50 12.84 -4.87 2.22
CA ILE A 50 11.50 -4.31 2.03
C ILE A 50 11.42 -2.89 2.58
N LEU A 51 11.98 -2.63 3.76
CA LEU A 51 12.05 -1.29 4.34
C LEU A 51 12.93 -0.36 3.48
N GLN A 52 14.02 -0.89 2.90
CA GLN A 52 14.80 -0.11 1.94
C GLN A 52 14.00 0.21 0.67
N ALA A 53 13.21 -0.75 0.16
CA ALA A 53 12.31 -0.50 -0.96
C ALA A 53 11.25 0.53 -0.61
N PHE A 54 10.67 0.46 0.59
CA PHE A 54 9.70 1.41 1.11
C PHE A 54 10.25 2.85 1.13
N ILE A 55 11.45 3.06 1.67
CA ILE A 55 12.08 4.40 1.64
C ILE A 55 12.46 4.86 0.23
N ASN A 56 12.81 3.94 -0.66
CA ASN A 56 13.02 4.31 -2.06
C ASN A 56 11.73 4.82 -2.71
N GLU A 57 10.57 4.33 -2.27
CA GLU A 57 9.27 4.83 -2.73
C GLU A 57 8.96 6.22 -2.14
N CYS A 58 9.29 6.51 -0.87
CA CYS A 58 9.21 7.89 -0.35
C CYS A 58 10.05 8.85 -1.19
N LYS A 59 11.32 8.48 -1.46
CA LYS A 59 12.23 9.29 -2.31
C LYS A 59 11.72 9.45 -3.73
N ARG A 60 11.09 8.41 -4.29
CA ARG A 60 10.45 8.49 -5.61
C ARG A 60 9.34 9.53 -5.63
N LEU A 61 8.52 9.58 -4.59
CA LEU A 61 7.48 10.59 -4.45
C LEU A 61 8.12 11.98 -4.32
N ASP A 62 9.19 12.15 -3.54
CA ASP A 62 9.86 13.46 -3.44
C ASP A 62 10.38 13.95 -4.80
N GLU A 63 10.97 13.05 -5.59
CA GLU A 63 11.59 13.39 -6.87
C GLU A 63 10.60 13.54 -8.02
N ASN A 64 9.36 13.04 -7.87
CA ASN A 64 8.38 13.00 -8.94
C ASN A 64 6.96 13.38 -8.48
N GLU A 65 6.64 14.66 -8.66
CA GLU A 65 5.31 15.23 -8.41
C GLU A 65 4.20 14.63 -9.30
N ASN A 66 4.53 13.93 -10.40
CA ASN A 66 3.50 13.26 -11.22
C ASN A 66 3.02 11.93 -10.62
N ILE A 67 3.62 11.49 -9.51
CA ILE A 67 3.17 10.34 -8.75
C ILE A 67 2.55 10.87 -7.45
N GLU A 68 1.28 10.55 -7.23
CA GLU A 68 0.50 10.98 -6.07
C GLU A 68 0.53 9.94 -4.95
N THR A 69 0.72 8.66 -5.32
CA THR A 69 0.81 7.57 -4.38
C THR A 69 1.65 6.42 -4.93
N SER A 70 2.30 5.66 -4.04
CA SER A 70 3.02 4.44 -4.38
C SER A 70 2.51 3.23 -3.58
N LEU A 71 2.34 2.11 -4.27
CA LEU A 71 1.99 0.81 -3.71
C LEU A 71 3.19 -0.14 -3.79
N LEU A 72 3.73 -0.52 -2.62
CA LEU A 72 4.73 -1.57 -2.48
C LEU A 72 4.04 -2.91 -2.25
N ILE A 73 4.02 -3.76 -3.26
CA ILE A 73 3.32 -5.05 -3.31
C ILE A 73 4.29 -6.19 -2.96
N LEU A 74 3.96 -6.96 -1.92
CA LEU A 74 4.79 -8.08 -1.46
C LEU A 74 4.23 -9.39 -2.00
N THR A 75 4.92 -10.05 -2.94
CA THR A 75 4.36 -11.22 -3.63
C THR A 75 4.73 -12.57 -2.99
N GLU A 76 5.86 -12.64 -2.30
CA GLU A 76 6.43 -13.91 -1.79
C GLU A 76 6.63 -13.92 -0.26
N SER A 77 6.21 -12.88 0.44
CA SER A 77 6.46 -12.69 1.87
C SER A 77 5.23 -12.11 2.60
N TYR A 78 5.27 -12.13 3.94
CA TYR A 78 4.26 -11.55 4.82
C TYR A 78 2.81 -12.02 4.55
N LYS A 79 2.65 -13.33 4.31
CA LYS A 79 1.32 -13.96 4.19
C LYS A 79 0.64 -14.17 5.54
N ASP A 80 1.43 -14.24 6.61
CA ASP A 80 0.90 -14.22 7.97
C ASP A 80 0.62 -12.77 8.37
N PHE A 81 -0.59 -12.53 8.90
CA PHE A 81 -1.04 -11.17 9.18
C PHE A 81 -0.30 -10.56 10.38
N GLU A 82 0.09 -11.33 11.39
CA GLU A 82 0.79 -10.79 12.56
C GLU A 82 2.23 -10.39 12.19
N ASP A 83 2.93 -11.24 11.43
CA ASP A 83 4.25 -10.89 10.87
C ASP A 83 4.16 -9.63 9.99
N TYR A 84 3.06 -9.47 9.25
CA TYR A 84 2.80 -8.28 8.44
C TYR A 84 2.60 -7.02 9.29
N LEU A 85 1.88 -7.11 10.41
CA LEU A 85 1.69 -5.98 11.32
C LEU A 85 3.02 -5.50 11.90
N ASP A 86 3.92 -6.43 12.28
CA ASP A 86 5.27 -6.08 12.72
C ASP A 86 6.03 -5.27 11.64
N LEU A 87 5.86 -5.61 10.36
CA LEU A 87 6.44 -4.84 9.25
C LEU A 87 5.80 -3.45 9.10
N VAL A 88 4.48 -3.34 9.27
CA VAL A 88 3.79 -2.04 9.23
C VAL A 88 4.34 -1.13 10.32
N ASP A 89 4.45 -1.62 11.56
CA ASP A 89 5.00 -0.85 12.70
C ASP A 89 6.43 -0.36 12.41
N LEU A 90 7.27 -1.20 11.81
CA LEU A 90 8.63 -0.79 11.39
C LEU A 90 8.60 0.27 10.28
N ALA A 91 7.67 0.19 9.35
CA ALA A 91 7.53 1.17 8.27
C ALA A 91 7.00 2.51 8.80
N GLU A 92 6.09 2.51 9.78
CA GLU A 92 5.62 3.72 10.48
C GLU A 92 6.77 4.41 11.22
N GLN A 93 7.55 3.65 12.00
CA GLN A 93 8.75 4.19 12.66
C GLN A 93 9.72 4.82 11.66
N LEU A 94 9.89 4.18 10.49
CA LEU A 94 10.79 4.67 9.46
C LEU A 94 10.30 5.96 8.79
N ILE A 95 8.99 6.22 8.74
CA ILE A 95 8.44 7.53 8.33
C ILE A 95 8.87 8.62 9.33
N GLU A 96 8.77 8.34 10.63
CA GLU A 96 9.18 9.29 11.67
C GLU A 96 10.70 9.54 11.64
N GLU A 97 11.50 8.47 11.53
CA GLU A 97 12.97 8.54 11.55
C GLU A 97 13.57 9.30 10.37
N GLU A 98 12.92 9.26 9.20
CA GLU A 98 13.37 9.93 7.98
C GLU A 98 12.68 11.29 7.74
N ASP A 99 12.06 11.87 8.78
CA ASP A 99 11.37 13.18 8.75
C ASP A 99 10.22 13.26 7.71
N TYR A 100 9.54 12.15 7.44
CA TYR A 100 8.39 12.08 6.52
C TYR A 100 7.03 12.18 7.23
N GLU A 101 7.00 12.26 8.56
CA GLU A 101 5.77 12.51 9.33
C GLU A 101 5.12 13.83 8.88
N GLY A 102 3.81 13.83 8.59
CA GLY A 102 3.10 15.00 8.08
C GLY A 102 3.28 15.24 6.57
N ILE A 103 4.12 14.44 5.90
CA ILE A 103 4.35 14.49 4.45
C ILE A 103 3.69 13.29 3.77
N TYR A 104 4.00 12.09 4.28
CA TYR A 104 3.45 10.84 3.77
C TYR A 104 2.68 10.09 4.82
N GLN A 105 1.47 9.65 4.44
CA GLN A 105 0.69 8.72 5.23
C GLN A 105 0.93 7.29 4.73
N LEU A 106 1.19 6.38 5.66
CA LEU A 106 1.17 4.95 5.40
C LEU A 106 -0.25 4.39 5.56
N ALA A 107 -0.73 3.69 4.55
CA ALA A 107 -1.88 2.80 4.65
C ALA A 107 -1.45 1.34 4.43
N SER A 108 -2.10 0.43 5.15
CA SER A 108 -1.79 -1.00 5.15
C SER A 108 -2.93 -1.81 4.54
N PHE A 109 -2.57 -2.82 3.73
CA PHE A 109 -3.49 -3.71 3.05
C PHE A 109 -2.95 -5.15 3.08
N HIS A 110 -3.82 -6.11 3.38
CA HIS A 110 -3.46 -7.53 3.50
C HIS A 110 -4.62 -8.43 3.09
N PRO A 111 -4.41 -9.61 2.49
CA PRO A 111 -5.51 -10.54 2.15
C PRO A 111 -6.38 -10.91 3.37
N ASP A 112 -5.73 -11.11 4.51
CA ASP A 112 -6.36 -11.44 5.79
C ASP A 112 -6.55 -10.22 6.71
N TYR A 113 -6.57 -9.00 6.15
CA TYR A 113 -6.69 -7.78 6.97
C TYR A 113 -7.87 -7.86 7.93
N ARG A 114 -7.60 -7.50 9.19
CA ARG A 114 -8.58 -7.43 10.27
C ARG A 114 -8.24 -6.26 11.18
N PHE A 115 -9.17 -5.33 11.32
CA PHE A 115 -9.02 -4.22 12.27
C PHE A 115 -8.98 -4.73 13.71
N ALA A 116 -8.21 -4.05 14.56
CA ALA A 116 -8.10 -4.38 15.97
C ALA A 116 -9.49 -4.41 16.64
N GLY A 117 -9.83 -5.55 17.26
CA GLY A 117 -11.12 -5.76 17.92
C GLY A 117 -12.31 -6.07 17.00
N ALA A 118 -12.14 -6.05 15.66
CA ALA A 118 -13.19 -6.40 14.72
C ALA A 118 -13.39 -7.92 14.62
N ALA A 119 -14.64 -8.34 14.34
CA ALA A 119 -14.93 -9.73 14.04
C ALA A 119 -14.29 -10.14 12.69
N PRO A 120 -13.95 -11.43 12.46
CA PRO A 120 -13.34 -11.87 11.20
C PRO A 120 -14.19 -11.60 9.94
N ASP A 121 -15.51 -11.55 10.08
CA ASP A 121 -16.48 -11.30 9.02
C ASP A 121 -17.02 -9.86 9.00
N ASP A 122 -16.45 -8.96 9.82
CA ASP A 122 -16.84 -7.56 9.86
C ASP A 122 -16.67 -6.92 8.45
N PRO A 123 -17.72 -6.31 7.88
CA PRO A 123 -17.65 -5.61 6.61
C PRO A 123 -16.55 -4.56 6.52
N ALA A 124 -16.20 -3.92 7.64
CA ALA A 124 -15.13 -2.92 7.69
C ALA A 124 -13.78 -3.51 7.25
N ASN A 125 -13.47 -4.76 7.62
CA ASN A 125 -12.20 -5.39 7.24
C ASN A 125 -12.00 -5.44 5.72
N PHE A 126 -13.08 -5.55 4.95
CA PHE A 126 -13.02 -5.65 3.50
C PHE A 126 -12.58 -4.36 2.81
N THR A 127 -12.55 -3.22 3.51
CA THR A 127 -11.99 -1.97 2.95
C THR A 127 -10.47 -2.06 2.76
N ASN A 128 -9.79 -2.84 3.61
CA ASN A 128 -8.34 -3.00 3.62
C ASN A 128 -7.88 -4.40 3.19
N ARG A 129 -8.82 -5.28 2.79
CA ARG A 129 -8.49 -6.56 2.18
C ARG A 129 -8.08 -6.41 0.73
N SER A 130 -6.88 -6.87 0.43
CA SER A 130 -6.23 -6.79 -0.88
C SER A 130 -5.86 -8.16 -1.43
N VAL A 131 -5.35 -8.19 -2.66
CA VAL A 131 -4.89 -9.43 -3.32
C VAL A 131 -3.53 -9.89 -2.76
N TYR A 132 -2.72 -8.94 -2.30
CA TYR A 132 -1.38 -9.16 -1.75
C TYR A 132 -1.19 -8.31 -0.49
N PRO A 133 -0.29 -8.69 0.43
CA PRO A 133 0.23 -7.76 1.42
C PRO A 133 0.86 -6.55 0.71
N MET A 134 0.51 -5.34 1.15
CA MET A 134 1.00 -4.10 0.55
C MET A 134 1.21 -3.01 1.59
N LEU A 135 2.24 -2.19 1.37
CA LEU A 135 2.39 -0.89 2.01
C LEU A 135 2.03 0.19 0.99
N HIS A 136 1.23 1.17 1.39
CA HIS A 136 0.71 2.21 0.51
C HIS A 136 1.13 3.57 1.05
N LEU A 137 1.96 4.29 0.29
CA LEU A 137 2.41 5.65 0.61
C LEU A 137 1.55 6.66 -0.13
N LEU A 138 0.90 7.55 0.61
CA LEU A 138 0.11 8.64 0.06
C LEU A 138 0.68 9.97 0.51
N ARG A 139 0.64 10.98 -0.36
CA ARG A 139 0.86 12.37 0.07
C ARG A 139 -0.29 12.80 0.99
N GLU A 140 0.02 13.25 2.19
CA GLU A 140 -0.99 13.76 3.14
C GLU A 140 -1.76 14.94 2.52
N GLU A 141 -1.05 15.84 1.84
CA GLU A 141 -1.66 16.99 1.16
C GLU A 141 -2.69 16.63 0.09
N SER A 142 -2.64 15.41 -0.45
CA SER A 142 -3.51 14.94 -1.52
C SER A 142 -4.75 14.22 -1.01
N ILE A 143 -4.74 13.76 0.25
CA ILE A 143 -5.87 13.15 0.95
C ILE A 143 -6.82 14.22 1.51
N GLU A 144 -6.27 15.32 2.03
CA GLU A 144 -7.07 16.39 2.66
C GLU A 144 -7.86 17.26 1.67
N ARG A 145 -7.71 17.03 0.35
CA ARG A 145 -8.34 17.81 -0.74
C ARG A 145 -9.58 17.14 -1.35
#